data_AF-A0A833HJM3-F1
#
_entry.id   AF-A0A833HJM3-F1
#
_cell.length_a   1.000
_cell.length_b   1.000
_cell.length_c   1.000
_cell.angle_alpha   90.00
_cell.angle_beta   90.00
_cell.angle_gamma   90.00
#
_symmetry.space_group_name_H-M   'P 1'
#
loop_
_entity.id
_entity.type
_entity.pdbx_description
1 polymer ?
#
loop_
_entity_poly.entity_id
_entity_poly.type
_entity_poly.pdbx_seq_one_letter_code
_entity_poly.pdbx_strand_id
1 'polypeptide(L)'
;MSWVQAVVWLATFFSGALAALLLGDRVKRSLAPESRLRRRALKAGLPRSVVQLPTEQLELAISRPPLWEYRLFQVALHAALSENASIAAELRFGLPKQKVQTLAPSETIDWLKRKWAEFMEFEPALQLAGSDLQVAFGQPGEPGDSELLVRVAKDFAAIHRRAIEWAISFREMHLPDDLRTLAACTSKASAVFTSAIEELDERTWFQLEKMLARSESEREELVVKITIVVASPYSQELAAELERATKLFERDPETW
;
A
#
# COMPACT_ATOMS: atom_id res chain seq x y z
N MET A 1 -12.44 16.59 20.61
CA MET A 1 -11.85 16.51 19.25
C MET A 1 -12.19 15.14 18.68
N SER A 2 -12.69 15.10 17.46
CA SER A 2 -13.31 13.94 16.81
C SER A 2 -12.29 12.80 16.62
N TRP A 3 -12.67 11.59 17.03
CA TRP A 3 -11.83 10.40 17.05
C TRP A 3 -11.70 9.81 15.65
N VAL A 4 -10.46 9.57 15.22
CA VAL A 4 -10.17 9.17 13.85
C VAL A 4 -10.27 7.66 13.71
N GLN A 5 -11.43 7.20 13.24
CA GLN A 5 -11.58 5.91 12.58
C GLN A 5 -11.44 6.15 11.08
N ALA A 6 -10.29 5.85 10.50
CA ALA A 6 -10.14 5.79 9.05
C ALA A 6 -10.84 4.52 8.53
N VAL A 7 -12.16 4.59 8.34
CA VAL A 7 -12.90 3.61 7.55
C VAL A 7 -12.76 4.04 6.08
N VAL A 8 -11.82 3.41 5.36
CA VAL A 8 -11.78 3.56 3.90
C VAL A 8 -12.99 2.82 3.32
N TRP A 9 -13.87 3.57 2.66
CA TRP A 9 -15.23 3.15 2.28
C TRP A 9 -15.28 2.10 1.16
N LEU A 10 -16.40 1.37 1.17
CA LEU A 10 -16.82 0.32 0.25
C LEU A 10 -16.94 0.79 -1.20
N ALA A 11 -16.17 0.18 -2.09
CA ALA A 11 -16.56 0.11 -3.49
C ALA A 11 -17.55 -1.06 -3.65
N THR A 12 -18.81 -0.76 -4.01
CA THR A 12 -19.82 -1.78 -4.33
C THR A 12 -20.11 -1.66 -5.82
N PHE A 13 -19.59 -2.60 -6.60
CA PHE A 13 -19.79 -2.61 -8.05
C PHE A 13 -20.64 -3.79 -8.46
N PHE A 14 -21.72 -3.48 -9.19
CA PHE A 14 -22.55 -4.46 -9.89
C PHE A 14 -21.96 -4.67 -11.29
N SER A 15 -21.47 -5.88 -11.57
CA SER A 15 -21.16 -6.29 -12.94
C SER A 15 -22.24 -7.25 -13.40
N GLY A 16 -23.13 -6.74 -14.27
CA GLY A 16 -24.04 -7.54 -15.05
C GLY A 16 -23.36 -8.03 -16.34
N ALA A 17 -23.57 -9.32 -16.61
CA ALA A 17 -23.33 -10.06 -17.85
C ALA A 17 -21.92 -10.59 -18.19
N LEU A 18 -21.86 -11.92 -18.05
CA LEU A 18 -21.36 -12.95 -18.98
C LEU A 18 -20.05 -13.70 -18.69
N ALA A 19 -20.31 -14.93 -18.27
CA ALA A 19 -19.51 -16.14 -18.29
C ALA A 19 -18.95 -16.52 -19.66
N ALA A 20 -17.68 -16.95 -19.66
CA ALA A 20 -17.16 -18.19 -20.27
C ALA A 20 -15.63 -18.07 -20.37
N LEU A 21 -14.93 -19.15 -20.04
CA LEU A 21 -13.47 -19.30 -19.87
C LEU A 21 -12.97 -18.86 -18.50
N LEU A 22 -12.72 -19.84 -17.64
CA LEU A 22 -11.45 -20.01 -16.91
C LEU A 22 -11.59 -21.27 -16.05
N LEU A 23 -11.39 -22.44 -16.69
CA LEU A 23 -11.06 -23.67 -15.99
C LEU A 23 -9.58 -23.95 -16.24
N GLY A 24 -8.80 -23.82 -15.17
CA GLY A 24 -7.46 -24.40 -15.02
C GLY A 24 -6.37 -23.77 -15.86
N ASP A 25 -5.62 -22.80 -15.30
CA ASP A 25 -4.19 -22.74 -15.64
C ASP A 25 -3.38 -21.90 -14.64
N ARG A 26 -2.77 -22.60 -13.68
CA ARG A 26 -1.63 -22.08 -12.91
C ARG A 26 -0.35 -22.87 -13.17
N VAL A 27 -0.25 -23.64 -14.26
CA VAL A 27 0.96 -24.44 -14.53
C VAL A 27 1.62 -24.18 -15.89
N LYS A 28 0.98 -23.65 -16.94
CA LYS A 28 1.69 -23.30 -18.18
C LYS A 28 1.04 -22.14 -18.97
N ARG A 29 1.10 -20.91 -18.46
CA ARG A 29 0.89 -19.74 -19.36
C ARG A 29 2.14 -19.55 -20.21
N SER A 30 2.06 -20.04 -21.45
CA SER A 30 2.91 -19.58 -22.55
C SER A 30 2.63 -18.08 -22.75
N LEU A 31 3.38 -17.23 -22.04
CA LEU A 31 3.34 -15.79 -22.28
C LEU A 31 3.70 -15.57 -23.74
N ALA A 32 2.82 -14.92 -24.50
CA ALA A 32 3.17 -14.50 -25.84
C ALA A 32 4.47 -13.67 -25.76
N PRO A 33 5.41 -13.83 -26.71
CA PRO A 33 6.67 -13.08 -26.67
C PRO A 33 6.38 -11.59 -26.48
N GLU A 34 7.11 -10.92 -25.58
CA GLU A 34 6.78 -9.55 -25.14
C GLU A 34 6.55 -8.59 -26.31
N SER A 35 7.38 -8.69 -27.36
CA SER A 35 7.26 -7.92 -28.59
C SER A 35 5.90 -8.09 -29.31
N ARG A 36 5.28 -9.27 -29.24
CA ARG A 36 3.93 -9.52 -29.78
C ARG A 36 2.85 -8.86 -28.91
N LEU A 37 2.97 -8.93 -27.58
CA LEU A 37 2.04 -8.28 -26.65
C LEU A 37 2.07 -6.76 -26.81
N ARG A 38 3.26 -6.15 -26.86
CA ARG A 38 3.44 -4.71 -27.11
C ARG A 38 2.79 -4.27 -28.44
N ARG A 39 2.98 -5.04 -29.51
CA ARG A 39 2.33 -4.78 -30.81
C ARG A 39 0.81 -4.88 -30.73
N ARG A 40 0.27 -5.86 -30.01
CA ARG A 40 -1.19 -5.99 -29.78
C ARG A 40 -1.74 -4.79 -29.01
N ALA A 41 -1.03 -4.35 -27.96
CA ALA A 41 -1.41 -3.19 -27.18
C ALA A 41 -1.46 -1.90 -28.01
N LEU A 42 -0.43 -1.65 -28.82
CA LEU A 42 -0.39 -0.50 -29.74
C LEU A 42 -1.54 -0.55 -30.76
N LYS A 43 -1.82 -1.73 -31.33
CA LYS A 43 -2.95 -1.91 -32.25
C LYS A 43 -4.31 -1.70 -31.58
N ALA A 44 -4.43 -2.03 -30.29
CA ALA A 44 -5.63 -1.78 -29.49
C ALA A 44 -5.78 -0.30 -29.07
N GLY A 45 -4.84 0.57 -29.46
CA GLY A 45 -4.90 2.00 -29.14
C GLY A 45 -4.62 2.32 -27.67
N LEU A 46 -3.98 1.40 -26.92
CA LEU A 46 -3.69 1.63 -25.51
C LEU A 46 -2.63 2.74 -25.31
N PRO A 47 -2.73 3.54 -24.24
CA PRO A 47 -1.74 4.55 -23.90
C PRO A 47 -0.32 3.98 -23.80
N ARG A 48 0.70 4.81 -24.08
CA ARG A 48 2.11 4.37 -24.05
C ARG A 48 2.54 3.82 -22.68
N SER A 49 2.06 4.43 -21.61
CA SER A 49 2.23 3.99 -20.23
C SER A 49 1.72 2.57 -20.00
N VAL A 50 0.53 2.25 -20.53
CA VAL A 50 -0.04 0.90 -20.49
C VAL A 50 0.77 -0.07 -21.34
N VAL A 51 1.20 0.34 -22.55
CA VAL A 51 2.04 -0.50 -23.41
C VAL A 51 3.33 -0.91 -22.71
N GLN A 52 3.91 -0.06 -21.86
CA GLN A 52 5.16 -0.34 -21.16
C GLN A 52 5.02 -1.22 -19.91
N LEU A 53 3.81 -1.59 -19.50
CA LEU A 53 3.58 -2.40 -18.32
C LEU A 53 4.27 -3.77 -18.40
N PRO A 54 4.71 -4.35 -17.27
CA PRO A 54 5.19 -5.74 -17.21
C PRO A 54 4.25 -6.71 -17.93
N THR A 55 4.80 -7.80 -18.46
CA THR A 55 4.12 -8.72 -19.38
C THR A 55 2.77 -9.22 -18.84
N GLU A 56 2.70 -9.61 -17.57
CA GLU A 56 1.45 -10.07 -16.93
C GLU A 56 0.40 -8.96 -16.81
N GLN A 57 0.80 -7.75 -16.39
CA GLN A 57 -0.09 -6.59 -16.28
C GLN A 57 -0.60 -6.16 -17.66
N LEU A 58 0.27 -6.17 -18.68
CA LEU A 58 -0.13 -5.85 -20.04
C LEU A 58 -1.11 -6.89 -20.61
N GLU A 59 -0.88 -8.17 -20.33
CA GLU A 59 -1.79 -9.23 -20.78
C GLU A 59 -3.19 -9.03 -20.21
N LEU A 60 -3.31 -8.70 -18.92
CA LEU A 60 -4.60 -8.37 -18.29
C LEU A 60 -5.26 -7.13 -18.92
N ALA A 61 -4.50 -6.06 -19.15
CA ALA A 61 -5.01 -4.83 -19.76
C ALA A 61 -5.52 -5.04 -21.21
N ILE A 62 -4.91 -5.95 -21.97
CA ILE A 62 -5.32 -6.31 -23.34
C ILE A 62 -6.51 -7.27 -23.34
N SER A 63 -6.41 -8.37 -22.57
CA SER A 63 -7.36 -9.48 -22.65
C SER A 63 -8.65 -9.23 -21.89
N ARG A 64 -8.61 -8.35 -20.87
CA ARG A 64 -9.74 -7.96 -20.03
C ARG A 64 -10.64 -9.15 -19.62
N PRO A 65 -10.07 -10.22 -19.03
CA PRO A 65 -10.86 -11.37 -18.57
C PRO A 65 -11.86 -10.96 -17.47
N PRO A 66 -12.74 -11.86 -17.03
CA PRO A 66 -13.58 -11.59 -15.87
C PRO A 66 -12.74 -11.09 -14.67
N LEU A 67 -13.25 -10.04 -14.01
CA LEU A 67 -12.60 -9.35 -12.89
C LEU A 67 -11.22 -8.74 -13.22
N TRP A 68 -10.95 -8.41 -14.50
CA TRP A 68 -9.62 -7.94 -14.92
C TRP A 68 -9.14 -6.69 -14.19
N GLU A 69 -10.01 -5.75 -13.82
CA GLU A 69 -9.62 -4.53 -13.10
C GLU A 69 -9.01 -4.87 -11.74
N TYR A 70 -9.70 -5.71 -10.98
CA TYR A 70 -9.25 -6.18 -9.66
C TYR A 70 -7.98 -7.01 -9.76
N ARG A 71 -7.89 -7.86 -10.79
CA ARG A 71 -6.69 -8.67 -11.06
C ARG A 71 -5.51 -7.80 -11.46
N LEU A 72 -5.73 -6.78 -12.30
CA LEU A 72 -4.69 -5.85 -12.72
C LEU A 72 -4.17 -5.06 -11.53
N PHE A 73 -5.08 -4.51 -10.71
CA PHE A 73 -4.72 -3.82 -9.48
C PHE A 73 -3.92 -4.72 -8.53
N GLN A 74 -4.38 -5.94 -8.27
CA GLN A 74 -3.71 -6.88 -7.37
C GLN A 74 -2.32 -7.26 -7.88
N VAL A 75 -2.17 -7.62 -9.17
CA VAL A 75 -0.86 -7.94 -9.74
C VAL A 75 0.09 -6.73 -9.72
N ALA A 76 -0.44 -5.53 -9.99
CA ALA A 76 0.34 -4.31 -9.92
C ALA A 76 0.79 -3.98 -8.49
N LEU A 77 -0.11 -4.14 -7.51
CA LEU A 77 0.17 -3.91 -6.09
C LEU A 77 1.21 -4.89 -5.58
N HIS A 78 1.01 -6.19 -5.85
CA HIS A 78 1.95 -7.24 -5.47
C HIS A 78 3.36 -6.99 -6.04
N ALA A 79 3.44 -6.64 -7.33
CA ALA A 79 4.71 -6.33 -7.97
C ALA A 79 5.38 -5.10 -7.33
N ALA A 80 4.62 -4.03 -7.09
CA ALA A 80 5.14 -2.80 -6.49
C ALA A 80 5.56 -3.00 -5.02
N LEU A 81 4.83 -3.81 -4.23
CA LEU A 81 5.22 -4.16 -2.87
C LEU A 81 6.47 -5.05 -2.84
N SER A 82 6.64 -5.93 -3.81
CA SER A 82 7.83 -6.77 -3.92
C SER A 82 9.12 -5.95 -4.11
N GLU A 83 9.03 -4.77 -4.73
CA GLU A 83 10.17 -3.83 -4.83
C GLU A 83 10.61 -3.31 -3.45
N ASN A 84 9.71 -3.31 -2.46
CA ASN A 84 10.00 -2.91 -1.08
C ASN A 84 10.56 -4.07 -0.22
N ALA A 85 10.68 -5.29 -0.75
CA ALA A 85 11.08 -6.46 0.05
C ALA A 85 12.45 -6.30 0.73
N SER A 86 13.42 -5.66 0.05
CA SER A 86 14.74 -5.41 0.63
C SER A 86 14.66 -4.48 1.85
N ILE A 87 13.93 -3.37 1.73
CA ILE A 87 13.86 -2.39 2.82
C ILE A 87 12.97 -2.89 3.97
N ALA A 88 11.93 -3.66 3.67
CA ALA A 88 11.14 -4.36 4.67
C ALA A 88 12.00 -5.37 5.46
N ALA A 89 12.90 -6.09 4.78
CA ALA A 89 13.85 -6.99 5.43
C ALA A 89 14.85 -6.23 6.32
N GLU A 90 15.33 -5.06 5.91
CA GLU A 90 16.19 -4.20 6.75
C GLU A 90 15.49 -3.81 8.06
N LEU A 91 14.23 -3.38 7.98
CA LEU A 91 13.42 -3.08 9.17
C LEU A 91 13.14 -4.33 10.01
N ARG A 92 12.92 -5.49 9.39
CA ARG A 92 12.60 -6.72 10.14
C ARG A 92 13.81 -7.31 10.87
N PHE A 93 14.97 -7.35 10.21
CA PHE A 93 16.17 -8.02 10.72
C PHE A 93 17.16 -7.08 11.42
N GLY A 94 16.93 -5.77 11.39
CA GLY A 94 17.74 -4.81 12.14
C GLY A 94 19.16 -4.70 11.61
N LEU A 95 19.33 -4.72 10.29
CA LEU A 95 20.60 -4.46 9.61
C LEU A 95 20.60 -3.03 9.07
N PRO A 96 20.79 -1.99 9.91
CA PRO A 96 20.85 -0.62 9.42
C PRO A 96 22.03 -0.50 8.46
N LYS A 97 21.74 -0.05 7.23
CA LYS A 97 22.77 0.20 6.21
C LYS A 97 23.51 1.51 6.46
N GLN A 98 22.91 2.45 7.20
CA GLN A 98 23.51 3.73 7.51
C GLN A 98 24.15 3.77 8.90
N LYS A 99 25.08 4.72 9.07
CA LYS A 99 25.70 4.99 10.37
C LYS A 99 24.68 5.61 11.31
N VAL A 100 24.69 5.15 12.57
CA VAL A 100 23.90 5.78 13.64
C VAL A 100 24.31 7.25 13.77
N GLN A 101 23.32 8.14 13.70
CA GLN A 101 23.50 9.58 13.82
C GLN A 101 23.23 10.02 15.27
N THR A 102 24.06 10.93 15.77
CA THR A 102 23.85 11.60 17.07
C THR A 102 23.57 13.07 16.79
N LEU A 103 22.48 13.59 17.34
CA LEU A 103 22.07 14.99 17.22
C LEU A 103 22.22 15.70 18.56
N ALA A 104 22.37 17.02 18.53
CA ALA A 104 22.24 17.81 19.75
C ALA A 104 20.80 17.75 20.31
N PRO A 105 20.58 18.07 21.60
CA PRO A 105 19.23 18.03 22.19
C PRO A 105 18.18 18.85 21.44
N SER A 106 18.51 20.09 21.07
CA SER A 106 17.60 20.97 20.31
C SER A 106 17.28 20.42 18.92
N GLU A 107 18.28 19.88 18.23
CA GLU A 107 18.13 19.24 16.92
C GLU A 107 17.28 17.96 17.00
N THR A 108 17.36 17.24 18.13
CA THR A 108 16.56 16.03 18.39
C THR A 108 15.07 16.36 18.49
N ILE A 109 14.69 17.43 19.20
CA ILE A 109 13.29 17.88 19.29
C ILE A 109 12.75 18.25 17.91
N ASP A 110 13.50 19.04 17.14
CA ASP A 110 13.07 19.48 15.81
C ASP A 110 12.99 18.31 14.84
N TRP A 111 13.88 17.32 14.98
CA TRP A 111 13.78 16.06 14.27
C TRP A 111 12.52 15.28 14.66
N LEU A 112 12.21 15.13 15.95
CA LEU A 112 11.00 14.45 16.42
C LEU A 112 9.72 15.14 15.93
N LYS A 113 9.66 16.47 15.96
CA LYS A 113 8.52 17.24 15.42
C LYS A 113 8.32 16.98 13.93
N ARG A 114 9.40 16.94 13.15
CA ARG A 114 9.34 16.58 11.73
C ARG A 114 8.86 15.14 11.54
N LYS A 115 9.34 14.19 12.33
CA LYS A 115 8.89 12.80 12.26
C LYS A 115 7.43 12.62 12.64
N TRP A 116 6.93 13.41 13.58
CA TRP A 116 5.50 13.46 13.87
C TRP A 116 4.68 14.00 12.70
N ALA A 117 5.12 15.10 12.08
CA ALA A 117 4.45 15.64 10.90
C ALA A 117 4.43 14.60 9.76
N GLU A 118 5.55 13.92 9.49
CA GLU A 118 5.62 12.83 8.51
C GLU A 118 4.60 11.72 8.82
N PHE A 119 4.45 11.36 10.09
CA PHE A 119 3.50 10.33 10.53
C PHE A 119 2.04 10.73 10.28
N MET A 120 1.69 12.00 10.54
CA MET A 120 0.34 12.52 10.35
C MET A 120 -0.09 12.54 8.87
N GLU A 121 0.85 12.49 7.93
CA GLU A 121 0.57 12.46 6.49
C GLU A 121 0.20 11.06 5.97
N PHE A 122 0.43 9.98 6.72
CA PHE A 122 0.17 8.63 6.22
C PHE A 122 -1.32 8.34 6.01
N GLU A 123 -2.16 8.77 6.95
CA GLU A 123 -3.60 8.55 6.83
C GLU A 123 -4.21 9.35 5.67
N PRO A 124 -3.99 10.68 5.52
CA PRO A 124 -4.47 11.41 4.35
C PRO A 124 -3.99 10.81 3.03
N ALA A 125 -2.74 10.35 2.97
CA ALA A 125 -2.20 9.70 1.78
C ALA A 125 -2.95 8.39 1.44
N LEU A 126 -3.28 7.56 2.45
CA LEU A 126 -4.07 6.35 2.25
C LEU A 126 -5.51 6.66 1.81
N GLN A 127 -6.13 7.70 2.39
CA GLN A 127 -7.48 8.12 2.00
C GLN A 127 -7.51 8.60 0.54
N LEU A 128 -6.50 9.36 0.12
CA LEU A 128 -6.37 9.82 -1.26
C LEU A 128 -6.16 8.64 -2.21
N ALA A 129 -5.23 7.72 -1.91
CA ALA A 129 -5.00 6.53 -2.71
C ALA A 129 -6.26 5.64 -2.83
N GLY A 130 -7.04 5.52 -1.75
CA GLY A 130 -8.33 4.81 -1.78
C GLY A 130 -9.37 5.50 -2.66
N SER A 131 -9.41 6.83 -2.64
CA SER A 131 -10.31 7.63 -3.50
C SER A 131 -9.92 7.51 -4.97
N ASP A 132 -8.62 7.61 -5.27
CA ASP A 132 -8.10 7.44 -6.63
C ASP A 132 -8.33 6.01 -7.14
N LEU A 133 -8.27 5.00 -6.25
CA LEU A 133 -8.60 3.62 -6.60
C LEU A 133 -10.06 3.48 -7.03
N GLN A 134 -10.98 4.15 -6.33
CA GLN A 134 -12.39 4.15 -6.70
C GLN A 134 -12.61 4.79 -8.08
N VAL A 135 -11.91 5.90 -8.37
CA VAL A 135 -11.93 6.53 -9.69
C VAL A 135 -11.36 5.60 -10.75
N ALA A 136 -10.28 4.88 -10.44
CA ALA A 136 -9.64 3.92 -11.34
C ALA A 136 -10.54 2.76 -11.74
N PHE A 137 -11.42 2.31 -10.84
CA PHE A 137 -12.40 1.27 -11.17
C PHE A 137 -13.53 1.75 -12.09
N GLY A 138 -13.77 3.06 -12.20
CA GLY A 138 -14.87 3.61 -12.99
C GLY A 138 -16.24 3.45 -12.33
N GLN A 139 -17.32 3.82 -13.03
CA GLN A 139 -18.69 3.57 -12.57
C GLN A 139 -19.14 2.14 -12.88
N PRO A 140 -20.18 1.60 -12.20
CA PRO A 140 -20.73 0.29 -12.55
C PRO A 140 -21.14 0.23 -14.03
N GLY A 141 -20.61 -0.76 -14.75
CA GLY A 141 -20.85 -0.95 -16.19
C GLY A 141 -19.93 -0.14 -17.11
N GLU A 142 -19.10 0.75 -16.57
CA GLU A 142 -18.02 1.40 -17.30
C GLU A 142 -16.71 0.64 -17.08
N PRO A 143 -15.87 0.49 -18.12
CA PRO A 143 -14.56 -0.13 -17.94
C PRO A 143 -13.65 0.78 -17.11
N GLY A 144 -12.97 0.20 -16.12
CA GLY A 144 -11.95 0.89 -15.34
C GLY A 144 -10.74 1.34 -16.17
N ASP A 145 -9.97 2.26 -15.62
CA ASP A 145 -8.77 2.82 -16.23
C ASP A 145 -7.53 1.99 -15.85
N SER A 146 -7.01 1.23 -16.81
CA SER A 146 -5.81 0.39 -16.62
C SER A 146 -4.56 1.17 -16.20
N GLU A 147 -4.40 2.41 -16.68
CA GLU A 147 -3.24 3.24 -16.32
C GLU A 147 -3.38 3.71 -14.88
N LEU A 148 -4.57 4.19 -14.50
CA LEU A 148 -4.84 4.68 -13.16
C LEU A 148 -4.78 3.53 -12.14
N LEU A 149 -5.28 2.34 -12.46
CA LEU A 149 -5.20 1.16 -11.57
C LEU A 149 -3.75 0.81 -11.22
N VAL A 150 -2.85 0.81 -12.21
CA VAL A 150 -1.42 0.54 -11.98
C VAL A 150 -0.77 1.68 -11.21
N ARG A 151 -1.12 2.94 -11.53
CA ARG A 151 -0.59 4.10 -10.82
C ARG A 151 -0.96 4.05 -9.33
N VAL A 152 -2.23 3.84 -9.02
CA VAL A 152 -2.72 3.79 -7.64
C VAL A 152 -2.11 2.62 -6.85
N ALA A 153 -1.90 1.47 -7.49
CA ALA A 153 -1.16 0.37 -6.89
C ALA A 153 0.28 0.77 -6.48
N LYS A 154 0.96 1.58 -7.31
CA LYS A 154 2.27 2.14 -6.97
C LYS A 154 2.19 3.18 -5.85
N ASP A 155 1.11 3.97 -5.79
CA ASP A 155 0.91 4.94 -4.72
C ASP A 155 0.76 4.23 -3.35
N PHE A 156 0.03 3.11 -3.28
CA PHE A 156 -0.01 2.26 -2.08
C PHE A 156 1.38 1.72 -1.71
N ALA A 157 2.14 1.20 -2.68
CA ALA A 157 3.49 0.71 -2.43
C ALA A 157 4.45 1.83 -1.98
N ALA A 158 4.27 3.06 -2.47
CA ALA A 158 5.05 4.23 -2.05
C ALA A 158 4.73 4.62 -0.60
N ILE A 159 3.45 4.60 -0.21
CA ILE A 159 3.04 4.85 1.18
C ILE A 159 3.64 3.77 2.10
N HIS A 160 3.55 2.50 1.70
CA HIS A 160 4.16 1.38 2.41
C HIS A 160 5.66 1.59 2.62
N ARG A 161 6.38 1.95 1.55
CA ARG A 161 7.82 2.25 1.63
C ARG A 161 8.14 3.39 2.58
N ARG A 162 7.40 4.50 2.49
CA ARG A 162 7.60 5.67 3.36
C ARG A 162 7.40 5.31 4.84
N ALA A 163 6.43 4.45 5.16
CA ALA A 163 6.23 3.97 6.54
C ALA A 163 7.46 3.18 7.04
N ILE A 164 8.01 2.29 6.20
CA ILE A 164 9.23 1.53 6.53
C ILE A 164 10.43 2.47 6.74
N GLU A 165 10.66 3.40 5.80
CA GLU A 165 11.76 4.38 5.88
C GLU A 165 11.64 5.24 7.13
N TRP A 166 10.41 5.65 7.47
CA TRP A 166 10.13 6.38 8.70
C TRP A 166 10.54 5.57 9.94
N ALA A 167 10.17 4.29 10.04
CA ALA A 167 10.58 3.45 11.16
C ALA A 167 12.09 3.19 11.22
N ILE A 168 12.74 2.99 10.07
CA ILE A 168 14.21 2.85 9.99
C ILE A 168 14.90 4.09 10.53
N SER A 169 14.38 5.29 10.22
CA SER A 169 15.00 6.55 10.68
C SER A 169 15.12 6.66 12.21
N PHE A 170 14.21 6.05 12.97
CA PHE A 170 14.32 5.98 14.44
C PHE A 170 15.40 5.02 14.93
N ARG A 171 15.73 3.99 14.14
CA ARG A 171 16.81 3.03 14.46
C ARG A 171 18.19 3.54 14.07
N GLU A 172 18.23 4.41 13.07
CA GLU A 172 19.46 5.08 12.63
C GLU A 172 19.82 6.29 13.50
N MET A 173 19.01 6.60 14.52
CA MET A 173 19.28 7.68 15.45
C MET A 173 19.72 7.15 16.82
N HIS A 174 20.77 7.74 17.39
CA HIS A 174 21.11 7.55 18.78
C HIS A 174 20.13 8.36 19.63
N LEU A 175 19.10 7.67 20.13
CA LEU A 175 18.11 8.26 21.02
C LEU A 175 18.51 8.01 22.47
N PRO A 176 18.45 9.04 23.34
CA PRO A 176 18.66 8.87 24.76
C PRO A 176 17.69 7.86 25.38
N ASP A 177 18.09 7.27 26.51
CA ASP A 177 17.34 6.19 27.16
C ASP A 177 15.89 6.57 27.49
N ASP A 178 15.68 7.83 27.84
CA ASP A 178 14.36 8.40 28.13
C ASP A 178 13.43 8.46 26.91
N LEU A 179 13.93 8.23 25.69
CA LEU A 179 13.17 8.17 24.44
C LEU A 179 13.02 6.74 23.89
N ARG A 180 13.46 5.70 24.62
CA ARG A 180 13.30 4.31 24.18
C ARG A 180 11.84 3.92 23.96
N THR A 181 10.93 4.39 24.82
CA THR A 181 9.48 4.14 24.68
C THR A 181 8.95 4.76 23.38
N LEU A 182 9.38 5.98 23.05
CA LEU A 182 9.01 6.66 21.81
C LEU A 182 9.46 5.85 20.58
N ALA A 183 10.69 5.35 20.58
CA ALA A 183 11.22 4.48 19.52
C ALA A 183 10.46 3.14 19.39
N ALA A 184 9.96 2.60 20.51
CA ALA A 184 9.12 1.41 20.48
C ALA A 184 7.72 1.71 19.89
N CYS A 185 7.12 2.85 20.26
CA CYS A 185 5.84 3.29 19.72
C CYS A 185 5.92 3.54 18.21
N THR A 186 7.02 4.08 17.69
CA THR A 186 7.19 4.32 16.25
C THR A 186 7.26 3.00 15.48
N SER A 187 7.97 2.00 15.99
CA SER A 187 8.02 0.66 15.38
C SER A 187 6.62 0.04 15.28
N LYS A 188 5.80 0.14 16.34
CA LYS A 188 4.41 -0.35 16.32
C LYS A 188 3.54 0.43 15.34
N ALA A 189 3.66 1.76 15.34
CA ALA A 189 2.84 2.62 14.50
C ALA A 189 3.13 2.40 13.00
N SER A 190 4.40 2.23 12.63
CA SER A 190 4.79 1.84 11.27
C SER A 190 4.23 0.48 10.88
N ALA A 191 4.28 -0.51 11.78
CA ALA A 191 3.78 -1.85 11.49
C ALA A 191 2.29 -1.85 11.16
N VAL A 192 1.48 -1.00 11.80
CA VAL A 192 0.06 -0.86 11.47
C VAL A 192 -0.13 -0.42 10.01
N PHE A 193 0.62 0.57 9.54
CA PHE A 193 0.50 1.06 8.17
C PHE A 193 1.02 0.06 7.14
N THR A 194 2.17 -0.57 7.40
CA THR A 194 2.74 -1.55 6.47
C THR A 194 1.83 -2.77 6.36
N SER A 195 1.40 -3.33 7.49
CA SER A 195 0.53 -4.51 7.50
C SER A 195 -0.85 -4.23 6.91
N ALA A 196 -1.42 -3.03 7.07
CA ALA A 196 -2.68 -2.70 6.42
C ALA A 196 -2.61 -2.78 4.88
N ILE A 197 -1.47 -2.43 4.28
CA ILE A 197 -1.24 -2.48 2.83
C ILE A 197 -0.83 -3.89 2.38
N GLU A 198 -0.04 -4.62 3.16
CA GLU A 198 0.28 -6.03 2.90
C GLU A 198 -0.99 -6.90 2.93
N GLU A 199 -1.83 -6.72 3.96
CA GLU A 199 -3.13 -7.40 4.07
C GLU A 199 -4.08 -7.05 2.94
N LEU A 200 -4.01 -5.83 2.39
CA LEU A 200 -4.80 -5.43 1.22
C LEU A 200 -4.46 -6.31 0.01
N ASP A 201 -3.17 -6.53 -0.27
CA ASP A 201 -2.73 -7.42 -1.36
C ASP A 201 -3.24 -8.85 -1.14
N GLU A 202 -2.94 -9.42 0.04
CA GLU A 202 -3.29 -10.81 0.37
C GLU A 202 -4.80 -11.07 0.36
N ARG A 203 -5.59 -10.16 0.96
CA ARG A 203 -7.06 -10.30 1.00
C ARG A 203 -7.67 -10.14 -0.38
N THR A 204 -7.17 -9.21 -1.19
CA THR A 204 -7.67 -9.01 -2.56
C THR A 204 -7.38 -10.26 -3.39
N TRP A 205 -6.16 -10.81 -3.30
CA TRP A 205 -5.80 -12.07 -3.94
C TRP A 205 -6.75 -13.21 -3.54
N PHE A 206 -6.92 -13.43 -2.22
CA PHE A 206 -7.76 -14.52 -1.71
C PHE A 206 -9.23 -14.39 -2.12
N GLN A 207 -9.78 -13.17 -2.10
CA GLN A 207 -11.13 -12.91 -2.56
C GLN A 207 -11.29 -13.24 -4.05
N LEU A 208 -10.34 -12.81 -4.90
CA LEU A 208 -10.40 -13.07 -6.33
C LEU A 208 -10.36 -14.55 -6.66
N GLU A 209 -9.45 -15.32 -6.04
CA GLU A 209 -9.39 -16.77 -6.23
C GLU A 209 -10.69 -17.45 -5.80
N LYS A 210 -11.25 -17.06 -4.66
CA LYS A 210 -12.54 -17.59 -4.18
C LYS A 210 -13.67 -17.31 -5.15
N MET A 211 -13.71 -16.12 -5.77
CA MET A 211 -14.74 -15.73 -6.72
C MET A 211 -14.58 -16.48 -8.06
N LEU A 212 -13.35 -16.65 -8.53
CA LEU A 212 -13.04 -17.39 -9.75
C LEU A 212 -13.31 -18.90 -9.61
N ALA A 213 -13.27 -19.44 -8.39
CA ALA A 213 -13.59 -20.84 -8.12
C ALA A 213 -15.10 -21.14 -8.07
N ARG A 214 -15.98 -20.13 -7.96
CA ARG A 214 -17.45 -20.34 -7.93
C ARG A 214 -17.98 -20.80 -9.28
N SER A 215 -19.01 -21.65 -9.27
CA SER A 215 -19.68 -22.12 -10.48
C SER A 215 -20.37 -20.97 -11.23
N GLU A 216 -20.52 -21.08 -12.56
CA GLU A 216 -21.13 -20.02 -13.39
C GLU A 216 -22.54 -19.64 -12.93
N SER A 217 -23.32 -20.60 -12.41
CA SER A 217 -24.67 -20.38 -11.86
C SER A 217 -24.71 -19.61 -10.54
N GLU A 218 -23.57 -19.43 -9.87
CA GLU A 218 -23.45 -18.72 -8.58
C GLU A 218 -22.80 -17.33 -8.74
N ARG A 219 -22.57 -16.88 -9.98
CA ARG A 219 -21.86 -15.62 -10.30
C ARG A 219 -22.77 -14.45 -10.65
N GLU A 220 -24.09 -14.59 -10.54
CA GLU A 220 -25.03 -13.56 -11.01
C GLU A 220 -24.95 -12.23 -10.23
N GLU A 221 -24.38 -12.22 -9.01
CA GLU A 221 -24.02 -10.97 -8.32
C GLU A 221 -22.71 -11.13 -7.53
N LEU A 222 -21.61 -10.65 -8.11
CA LEU A 222 -20.28 -10.68 -7.49
C LEU A 222 -19.92 -9.30 -6.96
N VAL A 223 -20.05 -9.10 -5.64
CA VAL A 223 -19.56 -7.91 -4.94
C VAL A 223 -18.11 -8.13 -4.49
N VAL A 224 -17.17 -7.41 -5.11
CA VAL A 224 -15.78 -7.33 -4.60
C VAL A 224 -15.71 -6.22 -3.57
N LYS A 225 -15.31 -6.55 -2.33
CA LYS A 225 -15.12 -5.56 -1.27
C LYS A 225 -13.65 -5.42 -0.95
N ILE A 226 -13.06 -4.34 -1.46
CA ILE A 226 -11.73 -3.89 -1.05
C ILE A 226 -11.90 -3.01 0.19
N THR A 227 -11.15 -3.30 1.25
CA THR A 227 -11.20 -2.51 2.48
C THR A 227 -9.82 -2.47 3.11
N ILE A 228 -9.36 -1.27 3.40
CA ILE A 228 -8.15 -1.01 4.17
C ILE A 228 -8.58 -0.62 5.56
N VAL A 229 -8.11 -1.35 6.57
CA VAL A 229 -8.39 -1.07 7.97
C VAL A 229 -7.09 -0.68 8.64
N VAL A 230 -6.96 0.60 8.97
CA VAL A 230 -5.86 1.11 9.77
C VAL A 230 -6.37 1.26 11.20
N ALA A 231 -6.22 0.21 12.00
CA ALA A 231 -6.54 0.29 13.43
C ALA A 231 -5.35 0.95 14.14
N SER A 232 -5.47 2.22 14.52
CA SER A 232 -4.38 2.95 15.20
C SER A 232 -4.70 3.24 16.68
N PRO A 233 -4.70 2.23 17.57
CA PRO A 233 -4.67 2.49 19.02
C PRO A 233 -3.38 3.21 19.43
N TYR A 234 -2.33 3.10 18.60
CA TYR A 234 -1.00 3.65 18.86
C TYR A 234 -0.85 5.13 18.54
N SER A 235 -1.83 5.74 17.86
CA SER A 235 -1.85 7.20 17.64
C SER A 235 -1.85 7.97 18.98
N GLN A 236 -2.55 7.45 19.99
CA GLN A 236 -2.61 8.04 21.32
C GLN A 236 -1.33 7.80 22.11
N GLU A 237 -0.81 6.56 22.10
CA GLU A 237 0.46 6.24 22.77
C GLU A 237 1.63 7.03 22.18
N LEU A 238 1.71 7.11 20.84
CA LEU A 238 2.75 7.86 20.14
C LEU A 238 2.61 9.36 20.37
N ALA A 239 1.40 9.92 20.32
CA ALA A 239 1.16 11.33 20.61
C ALA A 239 1.54 11.69 22.06
N ALA A 240 1.15 10.85 23.03
CA ALA A 240 1.48 11.05 24.44
C ALA A 240 2.99 10.99 24.68
N GLU A 241 3.69 10.04 24.06
CA GLU A 241 5.14 9.92 24.17
C GLU A 241 5.88 11.08 23.49
N LEU A 242 5.37 11.61 22.38
CA LEU A 242 5.92 12.81 21.75
C LEU A 242 5.72 14.07 22.60
N GLU A 243 4.55 14.21 23.22
CA GLU A 243 4.29 15.31 24.15
C GLU A 243 5.20 15.21 25.37
N ARG A 244 5.36 14.00 25.93
CA ARG A 244 6.29 13.73 27.04
C ARG A 244 7.73 14.08 26.65
N ALA A 245 8.19 13.63 25.48
CA ALA A 245 9.52 13.92 24.97
C ALA A 245 9.74 15.43 24.83
N THR A 246 8.79 16.14 24.22
CA THR A 246 8.88 17.60 24.04
C THR A 246 9.00 18.33 25.39
N LYS A 247 8.15 17.98 26.37
CA LYS A 247 8.18 18.54 27.72
C LYS A 247 9.46 18.23 28.49
N LEU A 248 10.07 17.06 28.25
CA LEU A 248 11.34 16.68 28.89
C LEU A 248 12.45 17.65 28.47
N PHE A 249 12.56 17.92 27.17
CA PHE A 249 13.59 18.82 26.65
C PHE A 249 13.35 20.30 26.96
N GLU A 250 12.09 20.73 27.09
CA GLU A 250 11.76 22.10 27.50
C GLU A 250 12.17 22.40 28.95
N ARG A 251 12.25 21.38 29.81
CA ARG A 251 12.57 21.54 31.24
C ARG A 251 14.06 21.52 31.54
N ASP A 252 14.86 20.82 30.76
CA ASP A 252 16.29 20.67 31.05
C ASP A 252 17.13 20.52 29.75
N PRO A 253 17.47 21.64 29.09
CA PRO A 253 18.17 21.62 27.81
C PRO A 253 19.65 21.20 27.92
N GLU A 254 20.25 21.27 29.11
CA GLU A 254 21.70 21.12 29.33
C GLU A 254 22.14 19.77 29.93
N THR A 255 21.22 18.91 30.35
CA THR A 255 21.54 17.59 30.94
C THR A 255 21.70 16.45 29.92
N TRP A 256 21.67 16.76 28.62
CA TRP A 256 21.68 15.78 27.52
C TRP A 256 22.70 16.08 26.44
#